data_AF-E5WW03-F1
#
_entry.id   AF-E5WW03-F1
#
_cell.length_a   1.000
_cell.length_b   1.000
_cell.length_c   1.000
_cell.angle_alpha   90.00
_cell.angle_beta   90.00
_cell.angle_gamma   90.00
#
_symmetry.space_group_name_H-M   'P 1'
#
loop_
_entity.id
_entity.type
_entity.pdbx_description
1 polymer ?
#
loop_
_entity_poly.entity_id
_entity_poly.type
_entity_poly.pdbx_seq_one_letter_code
_entity_poly.pdbx_strand_id
1 'polypeptide(L)'
;MKSRCIHICILLCLYVYNLYGQTPDDNIIITKCSDSYIFEEKDGIPIVSNRKEISYEATRMGASLQPHTYYGEFISLDKASAKGGGKAEYKSITPENVFFDDSKVCFFNLYLDRKGKKTEASFKRTFHDLHYFTRVYLGEDYFIREKQLTFIIPQSLSRFHLTEKKLQSGHSL
;
A
#
# COMPACT_ATOMS: atom_id res chain seq x y z
N MET A 1 -53.01 -7.99 -18.65
CA MET A 1 -51.74 -7.77 -19.39
C MET A 1 -50.91 -6.57 -18.90
N LYS A 2 -51.51 -5.44 -18.47
CA LYS A 2 -50.75 -4.25 -18.01
C LYS A 2 -49.91 -4.46 -16.72
N SER A 3 -50.43 -5.19 -15.73
CA SER A 3 -49.71 -5.41 -14.44
C SER A 3 -48.44 -6.25 -14.60
N ARG A 4 -48.46 -7.33 -15.39
CA ARG A 4 -47.26 -8.17 -15.65
C ARG A 4 -46.12 -7.41 -16.34
N CYS A 5 -46.46 -6.44 -17.19
CA CYS A 5 -45.47 -5.62 -17.88
C CYS A 5 -44.75 -4.66 -16.92
N ILE A 6 -45.47 -4.10 -15.94
CA ILE A 6 -44.90 -3.22 -14.89
C ILE A 6 -43.91 -4.00 -14.00
N HIS A 7 -44.24 -5.24 -13.62
CA HIS A 7 -43.35 -6.06 -12.79
C HIS A 7 -42.06 -6.45 -13.53
N ILE A 8 -42.14 -6.73 -14.83
CA ILE A 8 -40.98 -7.00 -15.68
C ILE A 8 -40.10 -5.75 -15.83
N CYS A 9 -40.70 -4.56 -16.01
CA CYS A 9 -39.96 -3.31 -16.05
C CYS A 9 -39.26 -3.00 -14.73
N ILE A 10 -39.89 -3.23 -13.57
CA ILE A 10 -39.28 -3.01 -12.26
C ILE A 10 -38.11 -3.99 -12.03
N LEU A 11 -38.26 -5.27 -12.39
CA LEU A 11 -37.18 -6.27 -12.30
C LEU A 11 -36.00 -5.93 -13.22
N LEU A 12 -36.26 -5.42 -14.43
CA LEU A 12 -35.23 -4.94 -15.34
C LEU A 12 -34.51 -3.70 -14.78
N CYS A 13 -35.25 -2.71 -14.23
CA CYS A 13 -34.64 -1.53 -13.62
C CYS A 13 -33.73 -1.90 -12.43
N LEU A 14 -34.16 -2.82 -11.56
CA LEU A 14 -33.35 -3.30 -10.42
C LEU A 14 -32.09 -4.06 -10.88
N TYR A 15 -32.14 -4.74 -12.02
CA TYR A 15 -30.96 -5.43 -12.58
C TYR A 15 -29.89 -4.44 -13.08
N VAL A 16 -30.30 -3.30 -13.66
CA VAL A 16 -29.35 -2.28 -14.16
C VAL A 16 -28.61 -1.56 -13.02
N TYR A 17 -29.26 -1.37 -11.86
CA TYR A 17 -28.61 -0.75 -10.69
C TYR A 17 -27.51 -1.62 -10.06
N ASN A 18 -27.52 -2.95 -10.26
CA ASN A 18 -26.49 -3.84 -9.73
C ASN A 18 -25.21 -3.90 -10.59
N LEU A 19 -25.18 -3.25 -11.77
CA LEU A 19 -24.02 -3.24 -12.67
C LEU A 19 -23.05 -2.07 -12.43
N TYR A 20 -23.43 -1.08 -11.62
CA TYR A 20 -22.58 0.07 -11.27
C TYR A 20 -22.12 0.01 -9.81
N GLY A 21 -21.37 -1.03 -9.48
CA GLY A 21 -20.69 -1.17 -8.18
C GLY A 21 -19.27 -0.59 -8.15
N GLN A 22 -18.79 0.05 -9.23
CA GLN A 22 -17.40 0.52 -9.31
C GLN A 22 -17.31 2.03 -9.56
N THR A 23 -16.66 2.71 -8.62
CA THR A 23 -16.41 4.15 -8.63
C THR A 23 -15.14 4.47 -9.44
N PRO A 24 -14.87 5.75 -9.80
CA PRO A 24 -13.59 6.15 -10.38
C PRO A 24 -12.38 5.74 -9.52
N ASP A 25 -12.56 5.58 -8.21
CA ASP A 25 -11.50 5.13 -7.28
C ASP A 25 -11.04 3.69 -7.59
N ASP A 26 -11.86 2.88 -8.25
CA ASP A 26 -11.51 1.51 -8.66
C ASP A 26 -10.72 1.45 -9.99
N ASN A 27 -10.36 2.60 -10.57
CA ASN A 27 -9.62 2.65 -11.84
C ASN A 27 -8.16 2.19 -11.67
N ILE A 28 -7.55 2.34 -10.50
CA ILE A 28 -6.21 1.83 -10.22
C ILE A 28 -6.32 0.62 -9.30
N ILE A 29 -5.64 -0.46 -9.69
CA ILE A 29 -5.47 -1.63 -8.82
C ILE A 29 -4.00 -1.92 -8.59
N ILE A 30 -3.70 -2.53 -7.44
CA ILE A 30 -2.43 -3.18 -7.18
C ILE A 30 -2.56 -4.63 -7.65
N THR A 31 -1.85 -4.94 -8.74
CA THR A 31 -1.86 -6.30 -9.31
C THR A 31 -1.00 -7.26 -8.51
N LYS A 32 0.11 -6.76 -7.93
CA LYS A 32 1.00 -7.51 -7.05
C LYS A 32 1.71 -6.58 -6.07
N CYS A 33 1.79 -6.98 -4.81
CA CYS A 33 2.62 -6.35 -3.78
C CYS A 33 3.51 -7.40 -3.11
N SER A 34 4.82 -7.26 -3.26
CA SER A 34 5.82 -8.06 -2.54
C SER A 34 6.43 -7.20 -1.45
N ASP A 35 6.26 -7.57 -0.18
CA ASP A 35 6.78 -6.81 0.96
C ASP A 35 7.55 -7.73 1.89
N SER A 36 8.88 -7.56 1.92
CA SER A 36 9.80 -8.43 2.65
C SER A 36 10.47 -7.71 3.80
N TYR A 37 10.60 -8.39 4.93
CA TYR A 37 11.24 -7.93 6.16
C TYR A 37 12.32 -8.95 6.56
N ILE A 38 13.57 -8.53 6.57
CA ILE A 38 14.72 -9.36 6.92
C ILE A 38 15.27 -8.84 8.24
N PHE A 39 15.22 -9.69 9.26
CA PHE A 39 15.78 -9.38 10.57
C PHE A 39 17.27 -9.67 10.54
N GLU A 40 18.05 -8.69 10.97
CA GLU A 40 19.51 -8.74 10.99
C GLU A 40 20.00 -8.19 12.33
N GLU A 41 21.25 -8.48 12.67
CA GLU A 41 21.90 -7.90 13.84
C GLU A 41 23.14 -7.16 13.38
N LYS A 42 23.24 -5.88 13.73
CA LYS A 42 24.36 -5.00 13.39
C LYS A 42 24.92 -4.42 14.67
N ASP A 43 26.18 -4.71 14.96
CA ASP A 43 26.86 -4.25 16.17
C ASP A 43 26.12 -4.61 17.48
N GLY A 44 25.47 -5.78 17.50
CA GLY A 44 24.66 -6.26 18.64
C GLY A 44 23.24 -5.67 18.71
N ILE A 45 22.89 -4.77 17.79
CA ILE A 45 21.58 -4.12 17.72
C ILE A 45 20.75 -4.81 16.63
N PRO A 46 19.57 -5.37 16.97
CA PRO A 46 18.66 -5.87 15.96
C PRO A 46 18.17 -4.75 15.05
N ILE A 47 18.14 -5.01 13.75
CA ILE A 47 17.57 -4.12 12.74
C ILE A 47 16.66 -4.91 11.80
N VAL A 48 15.81 -4.23 11.04
CA VAL A 48 14.98 -4.86 10.01
C VAL A 48 15.19 -4.17 8.66
N SER A 49 15.71 -4.91 7.69
CA SER A 49 15.80 -4.49 6.30
C SER A 49 14.48 -4.77 5.59
N ASN A 50 13.86 -3.75 5.01
CA ASN A 50 12.60 -3.84 4.27
C ASN A 50 12.78 -3.57 2.78
N ARG A 51 12.09 -4.35 1.95
CA ARG A 51 11.92 -4.11 0.51
C ARG A 51 10.47 -4.31 0.15
N LYS A 52 9.84 -3.27 -0.37
CA LYS A 52 8.47 -3.27 -0.85
C LYS A 52 8.44 -2.97 -2.34
N GLU A 53 7.80 -3.84 -3.12
CA GLU A 53 7.62 -3.71 -4.56
C GLU A 53 6.15 -3.81 -4.91
N ILE A 54 5.62 -2.78 -5.56
CA ILE A 54 4.19 -2.64 -5.81
C ILE A 54 3.98 -2.41 -7.30
N SER A 55 3.20 -3.28 -7.93
CA SER A 55 2.81 -3.21 -9.34
C SER A 55 1.39 -2.70 -9.48
N TYR A 56 1.21 -1.61 -10.22
CA TYR A 56 -0.06 -0.95 -10.45
C TYR A 56 -0.55 -1.16 -11.88
N GLU A 57 -1.87 -1.16 -12.07
CA GLU A 57 -2.52 -1.19 -13.38
C GLU A 57 -3.73 -0.25 -13.41
N ALA A 58 -3.84 0.52 -14.49
CA ALA A 58 -5.04 1.28 -14.81
C ALA A 58 -6.08 0.40 -15.50
N THR A 59 -7.23 0.14 -14.89
CA THR A 59 -8.20 -0.87 -15.34
C THR A 59 -9.22 -0.35 -16.35
N ARG A 60 -9.53 0.96 -16.33
CA ARG A 60 -10.58 1.56 -17.16
C ARG A 60 -10.07 2.66 -18.08
N MET A 61 -9.29 3.60 -17.57
CA MET A 61 -8.78 4.78 -18.30
C MET A 61 -7.46 5.28 -17.72
N GLY A 62 -6.82 6.25 -18.37
CA GLY A 62 -5.63 6.88 -17.82
C GLY A 62 -5.89 7.51 -16.44
N ALA A 63 -4.90 7.45 -15.55
CA ALA A 63 -5.02 7.95 -14.18
C ALA A 63 -3.66 8.29 -13.57
N SER A 64 -3.69 9.25 -12.66
CA SER A 64 -2.57 9.59 -11.80
C SER A 64 -2.58 8.72 -10.55
N LEU A 65 -1.41 8.37 -10.03
CA LEU A 65 -1.24 7.68 -8.76
C LEU A 65 0.01 8.19 -8.05
N GLN A 66 0.00 8.06 -6.72
CA GLN A 66 1.09 8.54 -5.87
C GLN A 66 1.60 7.45 -4.92
N PRO A 67 2.39 6.47 -5.42
CA PRO A 67 3.06 5.50 -4.55
C PRO A 67 3.97 6.23 -3.57
N HIS A 68 3.88 5.87 -2.29
CA HIS A 68 4.63 6.54 -1.24
C HIS A 68 5.09 5.60 -0.13
N THR A 69 6.05 6.06 0.66
CA THR A 69 6.46 5.41 1.90
C THR A 69 6.95 6.43 2.91
N TYR A 70 6.79 6.09 4.19
CA TYR A 70 7.25 6.92 5.31
C TYR A 70 8.62 6.47 5.80
N TYR A 71 9.41 7.44 6.23
CA TYR A 71 10.75 7.29 6.77
C TYR A 71 11.06 8.42 7.77
N GLY A 72 12.13 8.29 8.53
CA GLY A 72 12.53 9.21 9.60
C GLY A 72 13.91 8.87 10.16
N GLU A 73 14.17 9.30 11.38
CA GLU A 73 15.33 9.05 12.22
C GLU A 73 15.50 7.54 12.49
N PHE A 74 14.42 6.86 12.89
CA PHE A 74 14.47 5.43 13.23
C PHE A 74 14.23 4.49 12.05
N ILE A 75 13.80 5.03 10.90
CA ILE A 75 13.51 4.28 9.68
C ILE A 75 14.18 4.99 8.51
N SER A 76 15.35 4.56 8.07
CA SER A 76 15.98 5.15 6.89
C SER A 76 15.27 4.72 5.62
N LEU A 77 15.31 5.58 4.61
CA LEU A 77 14.99 5.22 3.23
C LEU A 77 16.29 5.04 2.45
N ASP A 78 16.61 3.80 2.11
CA ASP A 78 17.88 3.45 1.46
C ASP A 78 17.78 3.57 -0.06
N LYS A 79 16.59 3.30 -0.61
CA LYS A 79 16.32 3.44 -2.05
C LYS A 79 14.84 3.64 -2.31
N ALA A 80 14.53 4.52 -3.26
CA ALA A 80 13.21 4.63 -3.87
C ALA A 80 13.36 4.67 -5.39
N SER A 81 12.49 3.96 -6.10
CA SER A 81 12.46 4.00 -7.57
C SER A 81 11.08 3.68 -8.11
N ALA A 82 10.72 4.28 -9.24
CA ALA A 82 9.51 3.95 -9.98
C ALA A 82 9.80 3.78 -11.46
N LYS A 83 9.11 2.83 -12.11
CA LYS A 83 9.11 2.70 -13.57
C LYS A 83 8.20 3.76 -14.18
N GLY A 84 8.46 4.13 -15.44
CA GLY A 84 7.55 5.01 -16.19
C GLY A 84 7.72 6.52 -15.97
N GLY A 85 8.81 6.99 -15.34
CA GLY A 85 9.26 8.38 -15.51
C GLY A 85 8.95 9.38 -14.38
N GLY A 86 8.70 8.94 -13.15
CA GLY A 86 8.59 9.82 -11.98
C GLY A 86 9.92 10.03 -11.25
N LYS A 87 10.18 11.26 -10.79
CA LYS A 87 11.25 11.52 -9.82
C LYS A 87 10.73 11.26 -8.41
N ALA A 88 11.60 10.74 -7.54
CA ALA A 88 11.29 10.63 -6.12
C ALA A 88 11.27 12.04 -5.52
N GLU A 89 10.18 12.38 -4.85
CA GLU A 89 10.01 13.61 -4.10
C GLU A 89 10.02 13.30 -2.60
N TYR A 90 10.56 14.22 -1.81
CA TYR A 90 10.78 14.05 -0.38
C TYR A 90 10.18 15.24 0.36
N LYS A 91 9.31 14.99 1.33
CA LYS A 91 8.68 16.05 2.14
C LYS A 91 8.70 15.66 3.61
N SER A 92 8.93 16.65 4.48
CA SER A 92 8.58 16.54 5.89
C SER A 92 7.06 16.64 6.01
N ILE A 93 6.49 15.83 6.92
CA ILE A 93 5.05 15.79 7.18
C ILE A 93 4.72 16.23 8.61
N THR A 94 5.64 16.96 9.25
CA THR A 94 5.47 17.53 10.58
C THR A 94 4.21 18.39 10.61
N PRO A 95 3.18 18.01 11.41
CA PRO A 95 1.96 18.79 11.50
C PRO A 95 2.20 20.20 12.07
N GLU A 96 1.32 21.13 11.73
CA GLU A 96 1.33 22.46 12.33
C GLU A 96 1.15 22.34 13.85
N ASN A 97 1.99 23.04 14.62
CA ASN A 97 2.08 22.98 16.10
C ASN A 97 2.77 21.75 16.70
N VAL A 98 3.43 20.91 15.91
CA VAL A 98 4.33 19.87 16.44
C VAL A 98 5.74 20.44 16.56
N PHE A 99 6.26 20.50 17.79
CA PHE A 99 7.57 21.07 18.09
C PHE A 99 8.73 20.20 17.59
N PHE A 100 8.55 18.88 17.61
CA PHE A 100 9.51 17.91 17.09
C PHE A 100 8.79 16.70 16.50
N ASP A 101 8.95 16.51 15.19
CA ASP A 101 8.58 15.31 14.46
C ASP A 101 9.48 15.24 13.23
N ASP A 102 10.16 14.12 13.08
CA ASP A 102 11.13 13.82 12.04
C ASP A 102 10.52 13.05 10.87
N SER A 103 9.20 12.78 10.94
CA SER A 103 8.44 12.05 9.94
C SER A 103 8.55 12.71 8.58
N LYS A 104 8.96 11.91 7.60
CA LYS A 104 9.08 12.29 6.19
C LYS A 104 8.38 11.28 5.32
N VAL A 105 7.95 11.73 4.16
CA VAL A 105 7.37 10.90 3.11
C VAL A 105 8.21 11.01 1.85
N CYS A 106 8.49 9.86 1.24
CA CYS A 106 9.00 9.76 -0.11
C CYS A 106 7.88 9.28 -1.02
N PHE A 107 7.64 9.96 -2.13
CA PHE A 107 6.59 9.61 -3.07
C PHE A 107 6.97 9.87 -4.52
N PHE A 108 6.20 9.29 -5.43
CA PHE A 108 6.30 9.52 -6.87
C PHE A 108 4.98 10.06 -7.40
N ASN A 109 5.02 11.09 -8.23
CA ASN A 109 3.87 11.49 -9.03
C ASN A 109 3.92 10.74 -10.37
N LEU A 110 3.06 9.72 -10.54
CA LEU A 110 3.03 8.89 -11.74
C LEU A 110 1.72 9.07 -12.50
N TYR A 111 1.79 8.97 -13.83
CA TYR A 111 0.62 8.98 -14.71
C TYR A 111 0.62 7.75 -15.61
N LEU A 112 -0.47 7.00 -15.58
CA LEU A 112 -0.78 5.91 -16.49
C LEU A 112 -1.63 6.49 -17.61
N ASP A 113 -1.14 6.48 -18.85
CA ASP A 113 -1.72 7.23 -19.97
C ASP A 113 -2.95 6.58 -20.61
N ARG A 114 -3.20 5.30 -20.33
CA ARG A 114 -4.31 4.54 -20.93
C ARG A 114 -4.70 3.33 -20.09
N LYS A 115 -5.86 2.76 -20.42
CA LYS A 115 -6.29 1.45 -19.92
C LYS A 115 -5.24 0.36 -20.17
N GLY A 116 -5.04 -0.50 -19.18
CA GLY A 116 -4.09 -1.61 -19.18
C GLY A 116 -2.63 -1.17 -19.02
N LYS A 117 -2.35 0.13 -18.89
CA LYS A 117 -0.99 0.61 -18.62
C LYS A 117 -0.60 0.19 -17.21
N LYS A 118 0.64 -0.29 -17.09
CA LYS A 118 1.23 -0.76 -15.85
C LYS A 118 2.42 0.10 -15.45
N THR A 119 2.64 0.19 -14.15
CA THR A 119 3.88 0.72 -13.58
C THR A 119 4.24 -0.02 -12.30
N GLU A 120 5.45 0.22 -11.80
CA GLU A 120 5.97 -0.40 -10.59
C GLU A 120 6.69 0.65 -9.76
N ALA A 121 6.50 0.60 -8.44
CA ALA A 121 7.27 1.36 -7.46
C ALA A 121 7.98 0.40 -6.51
N SER A 122 9.20 0.75 -6.12
CA SER A 122 10.04 0.00 -5.20
C SER A 122 10.62 0.91 -4.14
N PHE A 123 10.50 0.49 -2.89
CA PHE A 123 11.03 1.18 -1.72
C PHE A 123 11.89 0.21 -0.91
N LYS A 124 13.06 0.68 -0.46
CA LYS A 124 13.93 -0.02 0.48
C LYS A 124 14.14 0.87 1.70
N ARG A 125 13.95 0.28 2.87
CA ARG A 125 14.06 0.96 4.16
C ARG A 125 14.82 0.10 5.15
N THR A 126 15.49 0.72 6.11
CA THR A 126 16.03 0.02 7.28
C THR A 126 15.39 0.58 8.53
N PHE A 127 14.78 -0.29 9.32
CA PHE A 127 14.32 0.01 10.67
C PHE A 127 15.53 -0.18 11.60
N HIS A 128 16.07 0.91 12.11
CA HIS A 128 17.26 0.91 13.00
C HIS A 128 16.89 0.59 14.45
N ASP A 129 15.62 0.80 14.81
CA ASP A 129 15.07 0.45 16.12
C ASP A 129 13.74 -0.30 15.94
N LEU A 130 13.69 -1.54 16.46
CA LEU A 130 12.53 -2.41 16.36
C LEU A 130 11.32 -1.91 17.15
N HIS A 131 11.47 -0.99 18.10
CA HIS A 131 10.32 -0.33 18.74
C HIS A 131 9.47 0.44 17.73
N TYR A 132 10.06 0.90 16.62
CA TYR A 132 9.36 1.58 15.53
C TYR A 132 8.87 0.62 14.43
N PHE A 133 9.25 -0.66 14.51
CA PHE A 133 8.67 -1.73 13.69
C PHE A 133 7.34 -2.22 14.29
N THR A 134 6.36 -1.31 14.37
CA THR A 134 5.14 -1.54 15.17
C THR A 134 4.03 -2.28 14.43
N ARG A 135 3.91 -2.10 13.10
CA ARG A 135 2.78 -2.57 12.30
C ARG A 135 3.22 -2.96 10.89
N VAL A 136 2.71 -4.09 10.42
CA VAL A 136 2.74 -4.48 9.00
C VAL A 136 1.29 -4.52 8.51
N TYR A 137 0.95 -3.60 7.62
CA TYR A 137 -0.41 -3.49 7.11
C TYR A 137 -0.68 -4.55 6.04
N LEU A 138 -1.85 -5.18 6.11
CA LEU A 138 -2.34 -6.07 5.05
C LEU A 138 -2.94 -5.26 3.89
N GLY A 139 -3.63 -4.16 4.19
CA GLY A 139 -4.21 -3.24 3.19
C GLY A 139 -3.18 -2.30 2.55
N GLU A 140 -3.62 -1.62 1.49
CA GLU A 140 -2.95 -0.56 0.73
C GLU A 140 -4.02 0.42 0.24
N ASP A 141 -3.63 1.57 -0.31
CA ASP A 141 -4.56 2.64 -0.74
C ASP A 141 -5.49 2.22 -1.90
N TYR A 142 -5.09 1.22 -2.67
CA TYR A 142 -5.86 0.69 -3.80
C TYR A 142 -6.18 -0.80 -3.56
N PHE A 143 -7.23 -1.28 -4.21
CA PHE A 143 -7.56 -2.71 -4.18
C PHE A 143 -6.37 -3.56 -4.62
N ILE A 144 -6.06 -4.59 -3.83
CA ILE A 144 -4.91 -5.47 -4.04
C ILE A 144 -5.40 -6.83 -4.49
N ARG A 145 -4.93 -7.27 -5.66
CA ARG A 145 -5.22 -8.63 -6.15
C ARG A 145 -4.39 -9.69 -5.44
N GLU A 146 -3.10 -9.42 -5.26
CA GLU A 146 -2.16 -10.35 -4.64
C GLU A 146 -1.16 -9.57 -3.78
N LYS A 147 -1.02 -9.97 -2.51
CA LYS A 147 0.00 -9.47 -1.61
C LYS A 147 0.73 -10.63 -0.96
N GLN A 148 2.05 -10.59 -1.03
CA GLN A 148 2.93 -11.52 -0.34
C GLN A 148 3.73 -10.76 0.72
N LEU A 149 3.53 -11.16 1.98
CA LEU A 149 4.37 -10.73 3.09
C LEU A 149 5.40 -11.82 3.39
N THR A 150 6.67 -11.45 3.42
CA THR A 150 7.77 -12.39 3.71
C THR A 150 8.56 -11.88 4.90
N PHE A 151 8.71 -12.71 5.92
CA PHE A 151 9.54 -12.41 7.09
C PHE A 151 10.66 -13.44 7.16
N ILE A 152 11.90 -12.96 7.25
CA ILE A 152 13.09 -13.79 7.39
C ILE A 152 13.69 -13.47 8.75
N ILE A 153 13.53 -14.38 9.71
CA ILE A 153 14.07 -14.27 11.06
C ILE A 153 15.15 -15.33 11.22
N PRO A 154 16.45 -14.97 11.32
CA PRO A 154 17.51 -15.94 11.52
C PRO A 154 17.42 -16.57 12.92
N GLN A 155 18.01 -17.75 13.08
CA GLN A 155 17.96 -18.50 14.35
C GLN A 155 18.53 -17.70 15.55
N SER A 156 19.55 -16.87 15.32
CA SER A 156 20.13 -15.96 16.33
C SER A 156 19.12 -14.93 16.87
N LEU A 157 18.07 -14.65 16.11
CA LEU A 157 17.01 -13.70 16.43
C LEU A 157 15.68 -14.41 16.76
N SER A 158 15.71 -15.70 17.09
CA SER A 158 14.54 -16.55 17.41
C SER A 158 13.66 -16.05 18.56
N ARG A 159 14.14 -15.10 19.36
CA ARG A 159 13.33 -14.37 20.34
C ARG A 159 12.19 -13.57 19.69
N PHE A 160 12.34 -13.14 18.43
CA PHE A 160 11.29 -12.49 17.66
C PHE A 160 10.41 -13.53 16.97
N HIS A 161 9.12 -13.42 17.17
CA HIS A 161 8.12 -14.31 16.58
C HIS A 161 6.91 -13.51 16.09
N LEU A 162 6.30 -13.98 15.01
CA LEU A 162 5.10 -13.35 14.45
C LEU A 162 3.88 -13.88 15.17
N THR A 163 3.02 -12.97 15.61
CA THR A 163 1.72 -13.31 16.17
C THR A 163 0.64 -12.66 15.31
N GLU A 164 -0.23 -13.47 14.71
CA GLU A 164 -1.41 -12.95 14.03
C GLU A 164 -2.35 -12.33 15.07
N LYS A 165 -2.63 -11.03 14.93
CA LYS A 165 -3.69 -10.37 15.70
C LYS A 165 -4.84 -10.05 14.76
N LYS A 166 -5.98 -10.69 14.98
CA LYS A 166 -7.24 -10.31 14.32
C LYS A 166 -7.62 -8.92 14.84
N LEU A 167 -7.80 -7.95 13.94
CA LEU A 167 -8.44 -6.69 14.28
C LEU A 167 -9.85 -7.02 14.78
N GLN A 168 -10.16 -6.68 16.03
CA GLN A 168 -11.54 -6.78 16.51
C GLN A 168 -12.39 -5.83 15.64
N SER A 169 -13.41 -6.38 15.01
CA SER A 169 -14.37 -5.61 14.20
C SER A 169 -15.05 -4.57 15.08
N GLY A 170 -14.63 -3.31 15.02
CA GLY A 170 -15.24 -2.26 15.83
C GLY A 170 -14.49 -0.94 15.97
N HIS A 171 -13.22 -0.85 15.57
CA HIS A 171 -12.49 0.42 15.59
C HIS A 171 -12.13 0.87 14.18
N SER A 172 -13.02 1.69 13.61
CA SER A 172 -12.68 2.64 12.57
C SER A 172 -11.61 3.59 13.13
N LEU A 173 -10.50 3.74 12.42
CA LEU A 173 -9.60 4.90 12.56
C LEU A 173 -10.09 6.00 11.63
#